data_AF-A0A392V3R7-F1
#
_entry.id   AF-A0A392V3R7-F1
#
_cell.length_a   1.000
_cell.length_b   1.000
_cell.length_c   1.000
_cell.angle_alpha   90.00
_cell.angle_beta   90.00
_cell.angle_gamma   90.00
#
_symmetry.space_group_name_H-M   'P 1'
#
loop_
_entity.id
_entity.type
_entity.pdbx_description
1 polymer ?
#
loop_
_entity_poly.entity_id
_entity_poly.type
_entity_poly.pdbx_seq_one_letter_code
_entity_poly.pdbx_strand_id
1 'polypeptide(L)' 'MSPIDFVVMDIDEYDDVPLILGRPFVKTAHMMIDIDDGIMKVRVQDEE' A
#
# COMPACT_ATOMS: atom_id res chain seq x y z
N MET A 1 12.26 -15.26 2.12
CA MET A 1 11.32 -14.20 2.49
C MET A 1 12.16 -13.10 3.11
N SER A 2 12.46 -12.03 2.37
CA SER A 2 13.21 -10.91 2.95
C SER A 2 12.27 -10.13 3.87
N PRO A 3 12.73 -9.69 5.06
CA PRO A 3 11.96 -8.77 5.89
C PRO A 3 11.67 -7.50 5.08
N ILE A 4 10.44 -7.02 5.16
CA ILE A 4 10.08 -5.72 4.59
C ILE A 4 10.38 -4.69 5.65
N ASP A 5 11.38 -3.86 5.39
CA ASP A 5 11.67 -2.69 6.21
C ASP A 5 10.59 -1.64 5.93
N PHE A 6 9.67 -1.44 6.88
CA PHE A 6 8.70 -0.36 6.84
C PHE A 6 9.06 0.71 7.87
N VAL A 7 8.72 1.96 7.55
CA VAL A 7 8.92 3.10 8.44
C VAL A 7 7.58 3.45 9.05
N VAL A 8 7.51 3.46 10.39
CA VAL A 8 6.39 4.04 11.13
C VAL A 8 6.78 5.48 11.45
N MET A 9 5.96 6.43 11.03
CA MET A 9 6.16 7.86 11.27
C MET A 9 5.04 8.35 12.18
N ASP A 10 5.40 9.00 13.28
CA ASP A 10 4.44 9.83 14.02
C ASP A 10 4.16 11.07 13.18
N ILE A 11 2.90 11.18 12.76
CA ILE A 11 2.35 12.29 12.00
C ILE A 11 1.34 12.99 12.91
N ASP A 12 1.32 14.33 12.90
CA ASP A 12 0.23 15.06 13.54
C ASP A 12 -1.09 14.65 12.86
N GLU A 13 -2.20 14.63 13.63
CA GLU A 13 -3.55 14.32 13.14
C GLU A 13 -3.98 15.35 12.09
N TYR A 14 -3.51 15.16 10.86
CA TYR A 14 -4.09 15.74 9.67
C TYR A 14 -4.96 14.67 9.04
N ASP A 15 -6.24 14.97 8.85
CA ASP A 15 -7.22 14.08 8.24
C ASP A 15 -6.80 13.58 6.84
N ASP A 16 -5.83 14.25 6.21
CA ASP A 16 -5.34 14.02 4.85
C ASP A 16 -3.87 13.54 4.78
N VAL A 17 -3.34 12.82 5.76
CA VAL A 17 -1.99 12.24 5.58
C VAL A 17 -2.04 11.08 4.57
N PRO A 18 -1.36 11.18 3.42
CA PRO A 18 -1.41 10.14 2.41
C PRO A 18 -0.72 8.87 2.90
N LEU A 19 -1.38 7.72 2.74
CA LEU A 19 -0.75 6.42 2.92
C LEU A 19 0.29 6.19 1.82
N ILE A 20 1.57 6.13 2.19
CA ILE A 20 2.66 5.90 1.24
C ILE A 20 3.02 4.40 1.23
N LEU A 21 2.61 3.69 0.18
CA LEU A 21 3.04 2.31 -0.04
C LEU A 21 4.24 2.25 -0.98
N GLY A 22 5.38 1.77 -0.46
CA GLY A 22 6.57 1.53 -1.29
C GLY A 22 6.42 0.30 -2.21
N ARG A 23 7.27 0.22 -3.24
CA ARG A 23 7.36 -0.93 -4.16
C ARG A 23 7.44 -2.32 -3.48
N PRO A 24 8.11 -2.49 -2.32
CA PRO A 24 8.12 -3.77 -1.61
C PRO A 24 6.72 -4.24 -1.15
N PHE A 25 5.83 -3.32 -0.77
CA PHE A 25 4.47 -3.62 -0.34
C PHE A 25 3.59 -4.05 -1.51
N VAL A 26 3.69 -3.34 -2.64
CA VAL A 26 2.95 -3.66 -3.87
C VAL A 26 3.20 -5.11 -4.30
N LYS A 27 4.47 -5.55 -4.26
CA LYS A 27 4.86 -6.90 -4.66
C LYS A 27 4.38 -7.97 -3.69
N THR A 28 4.39 -7.68 -2.39
CA THR A 28 4.00 -8.66 -1.35
C THR A 28 2.48 -8.81 -1.26
N ALA A 29 1.74 -7.72 -1.40
CA ALA A 29 0.29 -7.69 -1.31
C ALA A 29 -0.43 -8.09 -2.61
N HIS A 30 0.31 -8.48 -3.66
CA HIS A 30 -0.24 -8.77 -4.99
C HIS A 30 -1.21 -7.68 -5.47
N MET A 31 -0.82 -6.43 -5.21
CA MET A 31 -1.67 -5.27 -5.41
C MET A 31 -1.79 -4.90 -6.89
N MET A 32 -3.00 -4.51 -7.30
CA MET A 32 -3.26 -3.89 -8.59
C MET A 32 -3.54 -2.41 -8.40
N ILE A 33 -2.90 -1.58 -9.22
CA ILE A 33 -3.06 -0.12 -9.20
C ILE A 33 -3.74 0.27 -10.50
N ASP A 34 -4.96 0.80 -10.39
CA ASP A 34 -5.62 1.48 -11.49
C ASP A 34 -5.13 2.93 -11.50
N ILE A 35 -4.37 3.28 -12.54
CA ILE A 35 -3.76 4.62 -12.67
C ILE A 35 -4.80 5.64 -13.13
N ASP A 36 -5.79 5.21 -13.90
CA ASP A 36 -6.78 6.11 -14.50
C ASP A 36 -7.76 6.62 -13.43
N ASP A 37 -8.20 5.74 -12.54
CA ASP A 37 -9.09 6.09 -11.43
C ASP A 37 -8.33 6.48 -10.14
N GLY A 38 -7.01 6.26 -10.09
CA GLY A 38 -6.19 6.48 -8.89
C GLY A 38 -6.53 5.53 -7.73
N ILE A 39 -7.18 4.39 -8.04
CA ILE A 39 -7.65 3.42 -7.05
C ILE A 39 -6.66 2.28 -6.92
N MET A 40 -6.35 1.95 -5.67
CA MET A 40 -5.51 0.83 -5.30
C MET A 40 -6.37 -0.33 -4.78
N LYS A 41 -6.24 -1.52 -5.37
CA LYS A 41 -6.94 -2.73 -4.91
C LYS A 41 -5.94 -3.79 -4.42
N VAL A 42 -6.19 -4.35 -3.23
CA VAL A 42 -5.44 -5.48 -2.67
C VAL A 42 -6.24 -6.75 -2.92
N ARG A 43 -5.61 -7.78 -3.48
CA ARG A 43 -6.24 -9.10 -3.62
C ARG A 43 -5.82 -9.99 -2.46
N VAL A 44 -6.79 -10.62 -1.80
CA VAL A 44 -6.53 -11.58 -0.73
C VAL A 44 -7.09 -12.93 -1.16
N GLN A 45 -6.20 -13.88 -1.49
CA GLN A 45 -6.56 -15.26 -1.85
C GLN A 45 -7.59 -15.39 -3.00
N ASP A 46 -7.23 -14.90 -4.20
CA ASP A 46 -7.99 -15.06 -5.46
C ASP A 46 -9.44 -14.54 -5.47
N GLU A 47 -9.93 -13.91 -4.41
CA GLU A 47 -11.20 -13.17 -4.38
C GLU A 47 -10.92 -11.66 -4.49
N GLU A 48 -11.71 -11.00 -5.34
CA GLU A 48 -11.65 -9.56 -5.66
C GLU A 48 -12.30 -8.70 -4.57
#